data_AF-A0AAU1RBK3-F1
#
_entry.id   AF-A0AAU1RBK3-F1
#
_cell.length_a   1.000
_cell.length_b   1.000
_cell.length_c   1.000
_cell.angle_alpha   90.00
_cell.angle_beta   90.00
_cell.angle_gamma   90.00
#
_symmetry.space_group_name_H-M   'P 1'
#
loop_
_entity.id
_entity.type
_entity.pdbx_description
1 polymer ?
#
loop_
_entity_poly.entity_id
_entity_poly.type
_entity_poly.pdbx_seq_one_letter_code
_entity_poly.pdbx_strand_id
1 'polypeptide(L)'
;MAALAAAAGGALSAPAAAVDETPPGQVPGQVNFPTHCLPPQEAGLPPADGPTTARITVDNPAPQVGDTVTVTYQVIATPAVADPDRSPAGAGLPADAPTPTGRVLLAGAQSGEVTVVGGRRDVPASPASPANPGAALPALTMTGTFTVTAPGEITLAPGGYTLHTSHPVDLDTVCPAAEAPVSVRLTATPLPTANLRSVFLAAPAGAPGARLKVTAAGFTPGATVTVAGRAGAAETADRAVATADELGVALAELPVTDKATTAVVAYEGTAWSARLGSGPAAYTVIGVTPPPPGTQEITATVEPGTLAMTQAGEAITLGAVPYGDGGGAPGRIGTVTVKDARGGPAGWSLIGKVTDFTGPGGLRIPGGSLSWTPTCAAAAGSPSPCTAGSVGTVGPDGAVLASTPDGPLVGGTFTVDAAVTLHVPPYTPPGAYTAVLTLTLS
;
A
#
# COMPACT_ATOMS: atom_id res chain seq x y z
N MET A 1 47.06 -37.80 17.13
CA MET A 1 47.65 -36.79 16.21
C MET A 1 46.50 -36.21 15.41
N ALA A 2 45.92 -35.11 15.89
CA ALA A 2 46.16 -33.73 15.40
C ALA A 2 45.41 -33.50 14.07
N ALA A 3 44.56 -32.50 13.87
CA ALA A 3 44.37 -31.24 14.57
C ALA A 3 42.94 -30.68 14.42
N LEU A 4 42.53 -29.91 15.43
CA LEU A 4 41.43 -28.94 15.42
C LEU A 4 41.67 -27.85 14.36
N ALA A 5 40.61 -27.38 13.72
CA ALA A 5 40.49 -26.00 13.25
C ALA A 5 39.05 -25.51 13.43
N ALA A 6 38.88 -24.51 14.30
CA ALA A 6 37.67 -23.72 14.47
C ALA A 6 37.75 -22.48 13.59
N ALA A 7 36.64 -22.12 12.94
CA ALA A 7 36.35 -20.79 12.41
C ALA A 7 34.83 -20.64 12.46
N ALA A 8 34.29 -19.92 13.45
CA ALA A 8 33.99 -18.49 13.43
C ALA A 8 32.58 -18.23 12.88
N GLY A 9 31.79 -17.50 13.67
CA GLY A 9 30.33 -17.44 13.59
C GLY A 9 29.81 -16.77 12.33
N GLY A 10 28.79 -17.39 11.73
CA GLY A 10 27.89 -16.74 10.80
C GLY A 10 26.65 -16.29 11.55
N ALA A 11 26.56 -15.00 11.87
CA ALA A 11 25.30 -14.36 12.22
C ALA A 11 24.43 -14.36 10.95
N LEU A 12 23.44 -15.24 10.90
CA LEU A 12 22.45 -15.29 9.82
C LEU A 12 21.45 -14.16 10.04
N SER A 13 21.63 -13.11 9.26
CA SER A 13 20.73 -11.98 9.08
C SER A 13 19.31 -12.42 8.74
N ALA A 14 18.34 -11.80 9.42
CA ALA A 14 16.91 -11.85 9.12
C ALA A 14 16.62 -11.47 7.66
N PRO A 15 15.51 -11.94 7.05
CA PRO A 15 15.16 -11.53 5.71
C PRO A 15 14.88 -10.02 5.70
N ALA A 16 15.71 -9.28 4.98
CA ALA A 16 15.50 -7.88 4.71
C ALA A 16 14.15 -7.74 3.98
N ALA A 17 13.23 -6.98 4.58
CA ALA A 17 12.21 -6.30 3.79
C ALA A 17 12.96 -5.57 2.66
N ALA A 18 12.51 -5.75 1.43
CA ALA A 18 13.03 -5.01 0.29
C ALA A 18 12.68 -3.52 0.51
N VAL A 19 13.57 -2.83 1.22
CA VAL A 19 13.72 -1.39 1.12
C VAL A 19 14.38 -1.21 -0.24
N ASP A 20 13.64 -0.67 -1.21
CA ASP A 20 14.24 -0.26 -2.47
C ASP A 20 15.50 0.53 -2.16
N GLU A 21 16.64 0.01 -2.62
CA GLU A 21 17.96 0.58 -2.35
C GLU A 21 17.96 2.02 -2.88
N THR A 22 17.99 2.96 -1.95
CA THR A 22 18.26 4.35 -2.26
C THR A 22 19.69 4.40 -2.83
N PRO A 23 19.92 4.97 -4.03
CA PRO A 23 21.26 5.05 -4.60
C PRO A 23 22.23 5.69 -3.57
N PRO A 24 23.45 5.16 -3.40
CA PRO A 24 24.37 5.67 -2.39
C PRO A 24 24.65 7.16 -2.60
N GLY A 25 24.31 7.97 -1.60
CA GLY A 25 24.48 9.43 -1.61
C GLY A 25 23.19 10.27 -1.70
N GLN A 26 22.02 9.65 -1.86
CA GLN A 26 20.74 10.37 -1.93
C GLN A 26 20.08 10.52 -0.55
N VAL A 27 19.73 11.76 -0.18
CA VAL A 27 19.05 12.06 1.09
C VAL A 27 17.63 11.49 1.04
N PRO A 28 17.16 10.73 2.05
CA PRO A 28 15.81 10.18 2.06
C PRO A 28 14.75 11.27 1.90
N GLY A 29 13.79 11.03 1.01
CA GLY A 29 12.77 12.00 0.65
C GLY A 29 13.18 12.99 -0.44
N GLN A 30 14.46 13.05 -0.86
CA GLN A 30 14.91 14.03 -1.84
C GLN A 30 14.75 13.53 -3.28
N VAL A 31 14.13 14.35 -4.13
CA VAL A 31 13.88 14.05 -5.53
C VAL A 31 14.16 15.26 -6.43
N ASN A 32 14.48 14.98 -7.69
CA ASN A 32 14.66 15.97 -8.75
C ASN A 32 13.58 15.81 -9.82
N PHE A 33 12.98 16.90 -10.26
CA PHE A 33 11.97 16.88 -11.32
C PHE A 33 12.02 18.16 -12.16
N PRO A 34 11.65 18.10 -13.45
CA PRO A 34 11.67 19.27 -14.31
C PRO A 34 10.52 20.23 -13.96
N THR A 35 10.84 21.51 -13.97
CA THR A 35 9.90 22.61 -13.71
C THR A 35 10.07 23.73 -14.74
N HIS A 36 8.95 24.32 -15.14
CA HIS A 36 8.91 25.49 -16.03
C HIS A 36 8.38 26.68 -15.25
N CYS A 37 9.26 27.51 -14.69
CA CYS A 37 8.86 28.64 -13.87
C CYS A 37 8.51 29.85 -14.74
N LEU A 38 7.27 30.32 -14.58
CA LEU A 38 6.72 31.48 -15.24
C LEU A 38 6.81 32.68 -14.28
N PRO A 39 7.72 33.63 -14.52
CA PRO A 39 7.74 34.87 -13.75
C PRO A 39 6.50 35.72 -14.07
N PRO A 40 6.14 36.66 -13.19
CA PRO A 40 5.06 37.62 -13.44
C PRO A 40 5.35 38.44 -14.71
N GLN A 41 4.32 38.69 -15.52
CA GLN A 41 4.47 39.39 -16.81
C GLN A 41 4.99 40.82 -16.62
N GLU A 42 4.65 41.44 -15.49
CA GLU A 42 5.07 42.78 -15.08
C GLU A 42 6.58 42.88 -14.89
N ALA A 43 7.27 41.77 -14.59
CA ALA A 43 8.72 41.74 -14.43
C ALA A 43 9.48 41.68 -15.78
N GLY A 44 8.81 41.36 -16.89
CA GLY A 44 9.43 41.26 -18.21
C GLY A 44 10.54 40.21 -18.32
N LEU A 45 10.61 39.27 -17.38
CA LEU A 45 11.61 38.20 -17.35
C LEU A 45 11.18 37.02 -18.22
N PRO A 46 12.11 36.35 -18.92
CA PRO A 46 11.77 35.12 -19.66
C PRO A 46 11.45 33.97 -18.69
N PRO A 47 10.64 32.97 -19.11
CA PRO A 47 10.45 31.74 -18.37
C PRO A 47 11.77 31.03 -18.04
N ALA A 48 11.84 30.40 -16.87
CA ALA A 48 13.01 29.67 -16.41
C ALA A 48 12.73 28.16 -16.35
N ASP A 49 13.39 27.41 -17.22
CA ASP A 49 13.34 25.94 -17.27
C ASP A 49 14.52 25.33 -16.52
N GLY A 50 14.24 24.34 -15.68
CA GLY A 50 15.32 23.59 -15.03
C GLY A 50 14.83 22.55 -14.02
N PRO A 51 15.74 21.73 -13.50
CA PRO A 51 15.43 20.79 -12.45
C PRO A 51 15.15 21.52 -11.13
N THR A 52 14.04 21.20 -10.50
CA THR A 52 13.78 21.51 -9.09
C THR A 52 14.20 20.32 -8.23
N THR A 53 14.96 20.58 -7.16
CA THR A 53 15.27 19.61 -6.11
C THR A 53 14.35 19.86 -4.92
N ALA A 54 13.56 18.86 -4.55
CA ALA A 54 12.64 18.93 -3.42
C ALA A 54 12.86 17.79 -2.45
N ARG A 55 12.39 17.98 -1.21
CA ARG A 55 12.29 16.94 -0.20
C ARG A 55 10.95 16.99 0.50
N ILE A 56 10.25 15.86 0.56
CA ILE A 56 9.03 15.72 1.37
C ILE A 56 9.36 14.86 2.59
N THR A 57 8.85 15.29 3.75
CA THR A 57 8.89 14.53 5.00
C THR A 57 7.52 14.53 5.65
N VAL A 58 7.24 13.49 6.43
CA VAL A 58 6.00 13.33 7.20
C VAL A 58 6.33 13.10 8.67
N ASP A 59 5.43 13.53 9.55
CA ASP A 59 5.55 13.33 11.00
C ASP A 59 5.22 11.91 11.45
N ASN A 60 4.26 11.25 10.77
CA ASN A 60 3.85 9.89 11.06
C ASN A 60 3.90 9.00 9.79
N PRO A 61 4.88 8.08 9.67
CA PRO A 61 4.99 7.16 8.53
C PRO A 61 4.04 5.95 8.61
N ALA A 62 3.37 5.72 9.74
CA ALA A 62 2.44 4.61 9.95
C ALA A 62 1.12 5.05 10.62
N PRO A 63 0.35 5.98 10.00
CA PRO A 63 -0.88 6.51 10.57
C PRO A 63 -2.03 5.49 10.55
N GLN A 64 -3.03 5.71 11.41
CA GLN A 64 -4.31 5.00 11.36
C GLN A 64 -5.32 5.72 10.46
N VAL A 65 -6.33 5.01 9.95
CA VAL A 65 -7.46 5.66 9.25
C VAL A 65 -8.17 6.59 10.23
N GLY A 66 -8.30 7.86 9.85
CA GLY A 66 -8.80 8.94 10.71
C GLY A 66 -7.70 9.85 11.28
N ASP A 67 -6.44 9.44 11.25
CA ASP A 67 -5.33 10.28 11.72
C ASP A 67 -5.07 11.44 10.74
N THR A 68 -4.60 12.57 11.30
CA THR A 68 -4.08 13.70 10.53
C THR A 68 -2.56 13.62 10.45
N VAL A 69 -2.03 13.67 9.23
CA VAL A 69 -0.57 13.63 8.95
C VAL A 69 -0.11 15.02 8.54
N THR A 70 0.99 15.47 9.12
CA THR A 70 1.66 16.73 8.74
C THR A 70 2.72 16.47 7.69
N VAL A 71 2.58 17.14 6.55
CA VAL A 71 3.52 17.06 5.42
C VAL A 71 4.39 18.31 5.42
N THR A 72 5.70 18.11 5.37
CA THR A 72 6.68 19.19 5.18
C THR A 72 7.30 19.04 3.81
N TYR A 73 7.07 20.02 2.93
CA TYR A 73 7.64 20.12 1.59
C TYR A 73 8.74 21.19 1.60
N GLN A 74 9.99 20.75 1.40
CA GLN A 74 11.16 21.60 1.24
C GLN A 74 11.58 21.70 -0.23
N VAL A 75 11.64 22.90 -0.79
CA VAL A 75 12.28 23.18 -2.09
C VAL A 75 13.72 23.58 -1.81
N ILE A 76 14.66 22.71 -2.18
CA ILE A 76 16.11 22.85 -1.91
C ILE A 76 16.77 23.66 -3.03
N ALA A 77 16.39 23.40 -4.28
CA ALA A 77 16.88 24.13 -5.46
C ALA A 77 15.74 24.30 -6.48
N THR A 78 15.71 25.43 -7.18
CA THR A 78 14.65 25.80 -8.13
C THR A 78 15.20 26.70 -9.24
N PRO A 79 14.73 26.57 -10.49
CA PRO A 79 15.12 27.47 -11.58
C PRO A 79 14.55 28.90 -11.44
N ALA A 80 13.53 29.11 -10.58
CA ALA A 80 12.97 30.44 -10.31
C ALA A 80 13.97 31.39 -9.61
N VAL A 81 14.99 30.85 -8.96
CA VAL A 81 16.01 31.62 -8.27
C VAL A 81 17.33 31.31 -8.95
N ALA A 82 17.59 32.02 -10.05
CA ALA A 82 18.64 31.66 -10.98
C ALA A 82 20.02 31.57 -10.31
N ASP A 83 20.77 30.56 -10.75
CA ASP A 83 22.19 30.32 -10.52
C ASP A 83 23.02 31.60 -10.77
N PRO A 84 23.88 32.04 -9.82
CA PRO A 84 24.69 33.25 -9.97
C PRO A 84 25.59 33.26 -11.21
N ASP A 85 25.89 32.10 -11.81
CA ASP A 85 26.74 31.98 -13.00
C ASP A 85 25.99 32.05 -14.35
N ARG A 86 24.64 32.04 -14.37
CA ARG A 86 23.87 31.95 -15.64
C ARG A 86 22.86 33.07 -15.91
N SER A 87 22.64 34.02 -15.01
CA SER A 87 21.78 35.19 -15.29
C SER A 87 22.57 36.43 -15.68
N PRO A 88 22.34 37.03 -16.87
CA PRO A 88 22.80 38.37 -17.14
C PRO A 88 21.96 39.32 -16.28
N ALA A 89 22.64 39.97 -15.33
CA ALA A 89 22.09 40.74 -14.20
C ALA A 89 21.56 39.86 -13.05
N GLY A 90 22.15 40.04 -11.86
CA GLY A 90 21.80 39.37 -10.61
C GLY A 90 20.42 39.75 -10.06
N ALA A 91 19.37 39.53 -10.86
CA ALA A 91 17.98 39.60 -10.44
C ALA A 91 17.64 38.35 -9.60
N GLY A 92 18.21 38.30 -8.40
CA GLY A 92 17.70 37.43 -7.35
C GLY A 92 16.28 37.85 -6.97
N LEU A 93 15.55 36.95 -6.29
CA LEU A 93 14.25 37.26 -5.70
C LEU A 93 14.32 38.62 -4.96
N PRO A 94 13.28 39.48 -5.10
CA PRO A 94 13.23 40.73 -4.35
C PRO A 94 13.39 40.44 -2.86
N ALA A 95 14.04 41.37 -2.14
CA ALA A 95 14.37 41.24 -0.72
C ALA A 95 13.14 41.02 0.20
N ASP A 96 11.93 41.22 -0.33
CA ASP A 96 10.68 41.01 0.38
C ASP A 96 10.23 39.54 0.27
N ALA A 97 10.41 38.87 1.41
CA ALA A 97 9.87 37.58 1.81
C ALA A 97 8.80 36.93 0.90
N PRO A 98 9.17 35.98 0.02
CA PRO A 98 8.17 35.18 -0.66
C PRO A 98 7.41 34.33 0.36
N THR A 99 6.09 34.25 0.22
CA THR A 99 5.24 33.27 0.89
C THR A 99 5.06 32.11 -0.08
N PRO A 100 5.82 31.01 0.05
CA PRO A 100 5.72 29.91 -0.89
C PRO A 100 4.46 29.10 -0.61
N THR A 101 3.73 28.77 -1.67
CA THR A 101 2.65 27.79 -1.63
C THR A 101 2.99 26.64 -2.57
N GLY A 102 2.63 25.42 -2.20
CA GLY A 102 2.97 24.22 -2.96
C GLY A 102 1.84 23.22 -2.95
N ARG A 103 1.91 22.28 -3.89
CA ARG A 103 1.00 21.13 -3.97
C ARG A 103 1.80 19.87 -3.73
N VAL A 104 1.27 18.94 -2.93
CA VAL A 104 1.78 17.58 -2.79
C VAL A 104 0.71 16.64 -3.29
N LEU A 105 1.07 15.79 -4.25
CA LEU A 105 0.17 14.82 -4.87
C LEU A 105 0.19 13.53 -4.06
N LEU A 106 -0.98 13.06 -3.66
CA LEU A 106 -1.19 11.78 -3.01
C LEU A 106 -1.63 10.74 -4.05
N ALA A 107 -1.07 9.55 -3.99
CA ALA A 107 -1.52 8.40 -4.78
C ALA A 107 -1.45 7.09 -3.97
N GLY A 108 -1.94 6.00 -4.57
CA GLY A 108 -2.02 4.68 -3.93
C GLY A 108 -3.36 4.46 -3.23
N ALA A 109 -3.33 4.13 -1.94
CA ALA A 109 -4.50 3.80 -1.12
C ALA A 109 -5.49 4.95 -0.98
N GLN A 110 -5.03 6.20 -1.09
CA GLN A 110 -5.87 7.38 -1.25
C GLN A 110 -5.22 8.31 -2.28
N SER A 111 -6.05 9.02 -3.03
CA SER A 111 -5.60 10.02 -4.00
C SER A 111 -6.12 11.39 -3.63
N GLY A 112 -5.40 12.42 -4.06
CA GLY A 112 -5.79 13.79 -3.81
C GLY A 112 -4.59 14.72 -3.84
N GLU A 113 -4.81 15.94 -3.37
CA GLU A 113 -3.79 16.97 -3.33
C GLU A 113 -3.78 17.64 -1.96
N VAL A 114 -2.58 17.84 -1.42
CA VAL A 114 -2.36 18.58 -0.18
C VAL A 114 -1.74 19.92 -0.52
N THR A 115 -2.44 21.01 -0.20
CA THR A 115 -1.87 22.35 -0.26
C THR A 115 -0.95 22.55 0.94
N VAL A 116 0.30 22.92 0.67
CA VAL A 116 1.30 23.26 1.69
C VAL A 116 1.60 24.76 1.60
N VAL A 117 1.76 25.40 2.75
CA VAL A 117 2.02 26.84 2.83
C VAL A 117 3.26 27.04 3.70
N GLY A 118 4.20 27.85 3.21
CA GLY A 118 5.36 28.28 3.98
C GLY A 118 5.09 29.60 4.67
N GLY A 119 5.71 29.80 5.84
CA GLY A 119 5.71 31.09 6.50
C GLY A 119 6.48 32.13 5.69
N ARG A 120 6.07 33.40 5.81
CA ARG A 120 6.82 34.55 5.32
C ARG A 120 8.24 34.49 5.91
N ARG A 121 9.26 34.44 5.04
CA ARG A 121 10.66 34.44 5.48
C ARG A 121 11.30 35.79 5.29
N ASP A 122 11.99 36.28 6.32
CA ASP A 122 13.03 37.27 6.12
C ASP A 122 14.19 36.62 5.35
N VAL A 123 14.10 36.61 4.02
CA VAL A 123 15.21 36.21 3.15
C VAL A 123 16.18 37.39 3.17
N PRO A 124 17.42 37.24 3.63
CA PRO A 124 18.41 38.29 3.43
C PRO A 124 18.47 38.60 1.94
N ALA A 125 18.35 39.88 1.56
CA ALA A 125 18.49 40.33 0.18
C ALA A 125 19.75 39.69 -0.42
N SER A 126 19.56 38.73 -1.34
CA SER A 126 20.58 37.97 -2.08
C SER A 126 21.93 37.67 -1.35
N PRO A 127 22.39 36.42 -1.24
CA PRO A 127 23.75 36.16 -0.75
C PRO A 127 24.87 36.76 -1.63
N ALA A 128 24.56 37.41 -2.76
CA ALA A 128 25.46 38.36 -3.41
C ALA A 128 25.67 39.65 -2.59
N SER A 129 25.88 39.55 -1.27
CA SER A 129 26.75 40.51 -0.61
C SER A 129 28.16 40.28 -1.19
N PRO A 130 28.94 41.35 -1.48
CA PRO A 130 30.31 41.23 -1.98
C PRO A 130 31.26 40.45 -1.05
N ALA A 131 30.78 40.01 0.12
CA ALA A 131 31.48 39.20 1.10
C ALA A 131 31.41 37.68 0.87
N ASN A 132 30.45 37.12 0.11
CA ASN A 132 30.33 35.66 -0.11
C ASN A 132 29.65 35.30 -1.45
N PRO A 133 30.37 35.34 -2.58
CA PRO A 133 29.86 34.84 -3.84
C PRO A 133 29.71 33.30 -3.76
N GLY A 134 28.47 32.81 -3.65
CA GLY A 134 28.17 31.37 -3.74
C GLY A 134 27.42 30.73 -2.56
N ALA A 135 26.88 31.49 -1.59
CA ALA A 135 26.07 30.86 -0.54
C ALA A 135 24.77 30.30 -1.12
N ALA A 136 24.54 28.99 -0.93
CA ALA A 136 23.32 28.31 -1.33
C ALA A 136 22.09 28.95 -0.67
N LEU A 137 21.01 29.11 -1.43
CA LEU A 137 19.75 29.62 -0.89
C LEU A 137 19.25 28.70 0.23
N PRO A 138 18.73 29.26 1.34
CA PRO A 138 18.13 28.45 2.37
C PRO A 138 16.86 27.79 1.82
N ALA A 139 16.80 26.45 1.83
CA ALA A 139 15.70 25.66 1.26
C ALA A 139 14.33 26.20 1.71
N LEU A 140 13.40 26.51 0.81
CA LEU A 140 12.05 27.01 1.13
C LEU A 140 11.24 25.89 1.77
N THR A 141 10.66 26.11 2.95
CA THR A 141 9.91 25.09 3.70
C THR A 141 8.44 25.46 3.77
N MET A 142 7.58 24.53 3.37
CA MET A 142 6.13 24.65 3.39
C MET A 142 5.54 23.48 4.20
N THR A 143 4.44 23.73 4.90
CA THR A 143 3.76 22.71 5.70
C THR A 143 2.28 22.65 5.34
N GLY A 144 1.71 21.46 5.34
CA GLY A 144 0.27 21.23 5.17
C GLY A 144 -0.13 19.93 5.88
N THR A 145 -1.42 19.67 5.94
CA THR A 145 -1.95 18.48 6.62
C THR A 145 -3.00 17.79 5.77
N PHE A 146 -3.09 16.46 5.87
CA PHE A 146 -4.20 15.71 5.31
C PHE A 146 -4.68 14.64 6.28
N THR A 147 -5.96 14.27 6.18
CA THR A 147 -6.53 13.18 6.96
C THR A 147 -6.46 11.88 6.15
N VAL A 148 -6.01 10.82 6.79
CA VAL A 148 -6.00 9.48 6.19
C VAL A 148 -7.43 8.95 6.13
N THR A 149 -7.91 8.67 4.93
CA THR A 149 -9.29 8.20 4.71
C THR A 149 -9.39 6.73 4.32
N ALA A 150 -8.28 6.12 3.88
CA ALA A 150 -8.24 4.74 3.44
C ALA A 150 -6.98 4.00 3.94
N PRO A 151 -7.09 2.69 4.25
CA PRO A 151 -5.95 1.86 4.62
C PRO A 151 -5.12 1.46 3.38
N GLY A 152 -3.82 1.27 3.55
CA GLY A 152 -2.86 0.86 2.54
C GLY A 152 -1.67 1.81 2.39
N GLU A 153 -0.88 1.58 1.35
CA GLU A 153 0.27 2.42 1.03
C GLU A 153 -0.18 3.74 0.37
N ILE A 154 0.35 4.86 0.84
CA ILE A 154 0.12 6.18 0.27
C ILE A 154 1.47 6.75 -0.16
N THR A 155 1.56 7.17 -1.42
CA THR A 155 2.74 7.82 -1.97
C THR A 155 2.54 9.33 -1.99
N LEU A 156 3.62 10.06 -1.75
CA LEU A 156 3.64 11.52 -1.79
C LEU A 156 4.68 11.96 -2.82
N ALA A 157 4.22 12.70 -3.83
CA ALA A 157 5.06 13.28 -4.87
C ALA A 157 4.96 14.82 -4.84
N PRO A 158 6.07 15.55 -5.10
CA PRO A 158 6.03 17.00 -5.25
C PRO A 158 5.16 17.42 -6.44
N GLY A 159 4.32 18.42 -6.25
CA GLY A 159 3.58 19.10 -7.32
C GLY A 159 4.17 20.47 -7.64
N GLY A 160 3.44 21.23 -8.47
CA GLY A 160 3.78 22.62 -8.74
C GLY A 160 3.74 23.49 -7.48
N TYR A 161 4.52 24.58 -7.50
CA TYR A 161 4.57 25.55 -6.41
C TYR A 161 4.52 26.98 -6.96
N THR A 162 4.10 27.91 -6.12
CA THR A 162 4.01 29.34 -6.41
C THR A 162 4.78 30.12 -5.36
N LEU A 163 5.60 31.05 -5.82
CA LEU A 163 6.30 32.00 -4.96
C LEU A 163 5.56 33.33 -5.03
N HIS A 164 4.80 33.63 -3.98
CA HIS A 164 4.05 34.90 -3.88
C HIS A 164 4.89 35.95 -3.16
N THR A 165 5.06 37.13 -3.75
CA THR A 165 5.74 38.28 -3.13
C THR A 165 4.75 39.43 -2.99
N SER A 166 4.69 40.03 -1.80
CA SER A 166 3.73 41.09 -1.45
C SER A 166 4.47 42.34 -0.94
N HIS A 167 5.18 43.03 -1.85
CA HIS A 167 5.57 44.45 -1.77
C HIS A 167 6.58 44.78 -2.89
N PRO A 168 6.45 45.92 -3.61
CA PRO A 168 5.35 46.90 -3.60
C PRO A 168 4.14 46.49 -4.49
N VAL A 169 4.22 45.37 -5.20
CA VAL A 169 3.15 44.82 -6.04
C VAL A 169 3.04 43.33 -5.74
N ASP A 170 1.82 42.79 -5.75
CA ASP A 170 1.61 41.35 -5.61
C ASP A 170 2.06 40.65 -6.89
N LEU A 171 3.12 39.85 -6.77
CA LEU A 171 3.75 39.17 -7.89
C LEU A 171 3.87 37.68 -7.58
N ASP A 172 3.33 36.86 -8.49
CA ASP A 172 3.35 35.41 -8.41
C ASP A 172 4.30 34.83 -9.47
N THR A 173 5.32 34.11 -9.02
CA THR A 173 6.10 33.23 -9.89
C THR A 173 5.53 31.82 -9.76
N VAL A 174 4.87 31.34 -10.82
CA VAL A 174 4.25 30.01 -10.84
C VAL A 174 5.22 29.01 -11.46
N CYS A 175 5.52 27.94 -10.74
CA CYS A 175 6.37 26.86 -11.20
C CYS A 175 5.55 25.57 -11.33
N PRO A 176 4.85 25.35 -12.45
CA PRO A 176 4.31 24.04 -12.78
C PRO A 176 5.42 22.99 -12.79
N ALA A 177 5.11 21.85 -12.19
CA ALA A 177 5.92 20.65 -12.22
C ALA A 177 5.35 19.67 -13.26
N ALA A 178 6.21 19.01 -14.02
CA ALA A 178 5.81 17.77 -14.69
C ALA A 178 5.64 16.64 -13.65
N GLU A 179 5.25 15.44 -14.07
CA GLU A 179 5.17 14.27 -13.17
C GLU A 179 6.49 14.10 -12.39
N ALA A 180 6.45 14.44 -11.11
CA ALA A 180 7.58 14.28 -10.21
C ALA A 180 7.60 12.84 -9.65
N PRO A 181 8.77 12.26 -9.41
CA PRO A 181 8.86 10.94 -8.81
C PRO A 181 8.38 10.97 -7.35
N VAL A 182 7.99 9.79 -6.86
CA VAL A 182 7.59 9.59 -5.46
C VAL A 182 8.74 9.97 -4.54
N SER A 183 8.46 10.86 -3.59
CA SER A 183 9.43 11.35 -2.62
C SER A 183 9.39 10.52 -1.34
N VAL A 184 8.20 10.21 -0.82
CA VAL A 184 8.03 9.38 0.37
C VAL A 184 6.82 8.47 0.24
N ARG A 185 6.91 7.30 0.89
CA ARG A 185 5.83 6.31 1.03
C ARG A 185 5.48 6.19 2.51
N LEU A 186 4.20 6.08 2.82
CA LEU A 186 3.71 5.77 4.16
C LEU A 186 2.67 4.66 4.10
N THR A 187 2.52 3.89 5.17
CA THR A 187 1.54 2.80 5.24
C THR A 187 0.49 3.15 6.28
N ALA A 188 -0.64 3.68 5.81
CA ALA A 188 -1.78 3.94 6.65
C ALA A 188 -2.49 2.62 6.98
N THR A 189 -2.61 2.22 8.25
CA THR A 189 -3.31 0.97 8.67
C THR A 189 -3.05 -0.23 7.73
N PRO A 190 -2.08 -1.10 8.04
CA PRO A 190 -1.73 -2.20 7.15
C PRO A 190 -2.95 -2.96 6.65
N LEU A 191 -3.02 -3.14 5.33
CA LEU A 191 -4.09 -3.93 4.73
C LEU A 191 -4.05 -5.36 5.28
N PRO A 192 -5.22 -5.99 5.44
CA PRO A 192 -5.27 -7.38 5.86
C PRO A 192 -4.62 -8.24 4.78
N THR A 193 -3.52 -8.89 5.14
CA THR A 193 -2.95 -9.99 4.37
C THR A 193 -3.64 -11.27 4.81
N ALA A 194 -4.25 -11.96 3.86
CA ALA A 194 -4.62 -13.36 3.93
C ALA A 194 -3.56 -14.18 4.64
N ASN A 195 -3.98 -14.66 5.80
CA ASN A 195 -3.22 -15.60 6.56
C ASN A 195 -3.29 -16.97 5.88
N LEU A 196 -2.14 -17.47 5.43
CA LEU A 196 -1.99 -18.78 4.80
C LEU A 196 -1.79 -19.91 5.83
N ARG A 197 -1.78 -19.60 7.13
CA ARG A 197 -1.66 -20.61 8.18
C ARG A 197 -2.87 -21.52 8.18
N SER A 198 -2.60 -22.81 8.25
CA SER A 198 -3.63 -23.86 8.20
C SER A 198 -3.45 -24.86 9.32
N VAL A 199 -4.54 -25.53 9.65
CA VAL A 199 -4.57 -26.66 10.57
C VAL A 199 -5.23 -27.85 9.88
N PHE A 200 -4.57 -29.00 9.97
CA PHE A 200 -5.08 -30.28 9.52
C PHE A 200 -5.23 -31.21 10.70
N LEU A 201 -6.39 -31.86 10.80
CA LEU A 201 -6.71 -32.80 11.87
C LEU A 201 -6.59 -34.22 11.34
N ALA A 202 -5.95 -35.10 12.10
CA ALA A 202 -5.83 -36.51 11.71
C ALA A 202 -7.19 -37.24 11.71
N ALA A 203 -8.18 -36.71 12.45
CA ALA A 203 -9.55 -37.17 12.43
C ALA A 203 -10.51 -35.98 12.66
N PRO A 204 -11.65 -35.92 11.97
CA PRO A 204 -12.62 -34.83 12.11
C PRO A 204 -13.50 -34.96 13.36
N ALA A 205 -13.40 -36.08 14.10
CA ALA A 205 -14.21 -36.32 15.29
C ALA A 205 -13.50 -37.28 16.26
N GLY A 206 -13.93 -37.27 17.53
CA GLY A 206 -13.43 -38.20 18.54
C GLY A 206 -14.20 -38.11 19.86
N ALA A 207 -14.00 -39.11 20.72
CA ALA A 207 -14.61 -39.13 22.05
C ALA A 207 -13.96 -38.10 22.99
N PRO A 208 -14.66 -37.61 24.03
CA PRO A 208 -14.06 -36.79 25.06
C PRO A 208 -12.82 -37.47 25.67
N GLY A 209 -11.72 -36.72 25.77
CA GLY A 209 -10.42 -37.20 26.23
C GLY A 209 -9.53 -37.80 25.13
N ALA A 210 -9.97 -37.83 23.86
CA ALA A 210 -9.13 -38.26 22.75
C ALA A 210 -7.92 -37.34 22.56
N ARG A 211 -6.77 -37.95 22.24
CA ARG A 211 -5.55 -37.25 21.81
C ARG A 211 -5.64 -37.01 20.31
N LEU A 212 -6.06 -35.81 19.91
CA LEU A 212 -6.18 -35.42 18.52
C LEU A 212 -4.79 -35.02 17.99
N LYS A 213 -4.31 -35.71 16.96
CA LYS A 213 -3.11 -35.29 16.23
C LYS A 213 -3.45 -34.14 15.29
N VAL A 214 -2.68 -33.07 15.42
CA VAL A 214 -2.87 -31.81 14.71
C VAL A 214 -1.58 -31.44 13.98
N THR A 215 -1.71 -31.15 12.69
CA THR A 215 -0.64 -30.60 11.86
C THR A 215 -0.95 -29.15 11.55
N ALA A 216 -0.17 -28.23 12.11
CA ALA A 216 -0.26 -26.81 11.84
C ALA A 216 0.85 -26.44 10.83
N ALA A 217 0.52 -25.67 9.78
CA ALA A 217 1.47 -25.30 8.73
C ALA A 217 1.42 -23.80 8.39
N GLY A 218 2.51 -23.27 7.85
CA GLY A 218 2.63 -21.86 7.47
C GLY A 218 3.07 -20.94 8.61
N PHE A 219 3.67 -21.50 9.66
CA PHE A 219 4.14 -20.77 10.84
C PHE A 219 5.61 -20.36 10.70
N THR A 220 6.04 -19.34 11.44
CA THR A 220 7.44 -18.92 11.45
C THR A 220 8.34 -20.07 11.94
N PRO A 221 9.39 -20.47 11.19
CA PRO A 221 10.31 -21.52 11.63
C PRO A 221 10.89 -21.25 13.02
N GLY A 222 10.86 -22.26 13.90
CA GLY A 222 11.30 -22.14 15.29
C GLY A 222 10.33 -21.43 16.23
N ALA A 223 9.18 -20.93 15.75
CA ALA A 223 8.20 -20.28 16.61
C ALA A 223 7.43 -21.28 17.48
N THR A 224 7.04 -20.82 18.67
CA THR A 224 6.12 -21.54 19.54
C THR A 224 4.68 -21.41 19.02
N VAL A 225 4.08 -22.53 18.64
CA VAL A 225 2.72 -22.63 18.12
C VAL A 225 1.82 -23.24 19.19
N THR A 226 0.81 -22.47 19.60
CA THR A 226 -0.27 -22.95 20.46
C THR A 226 -1.40 -23.50 19.60
N VAL A 227 -1.81 -24.74 19.85
CA VAL A 227 -2.99 -25.38 19.26
C VAL A 227 -4.09 -25.38 20.29
N ALA A 228 -5.29 -24.92 19.91
CA ALA A 228 -6.40 -24.76 20.84
C ALA A 228 -7.75 -25.15 20.26
N GLY A 229 -8.61 -25.71 21.11
CA GLY A 229 -10.01 -25.96 20.82
C GLY A 229 -10.85 -24.68 20.83
N ARG A 230 -11.93 -24.67 20.05
CA ARG A 230 -12.87 -23.57 19.89
C ARG A 230 -14.31 -24.04 19.98
N ALA A 231 -15.14 -23.28 20.70
CA ALA A 231 -16.59 -23.37 20.71
C ALA A 231 -17.16 -22.10 20.07
N GLY A 232 -17.44 -22.16 18.76
CA GLY A 232 -17.65 -20.95 17.96
C GLY A 232 -16.43 -20.00 18.02
N ALA A 233 -16.63 -18.75 18.41
CA ALA A 233 -15.54 -17.77 18.55
C ALA A 233 -14.76 -17.90 19.87
N ALA A 234 -15.27 -18.60 20.88
CA ALA A 234 -14.62 -18.75 22.18
C ALA A 234 -13.59 -19.87 22.16
N GLU A 235 -12.45 -19.67 22.82
CA GLU A 235 -11.48 -20.74 23.05
C GLU A 235 -11.93 -21.63 24.21
N THR A 236 -11.76 -22.94 24.06
CA THR A 236 -12.04 -23.90 25.13
C THR A 236 -10.81 -24.09 26.02
N ALA A 237 -10.94 -24.92 27.07
CA ALA A 237 -9.80 -25.28 27.91
C ALA A 237 -8.79 -26.21 27.19
N ASP A 238 -9.14 -26.74 26.02
CA ASP A 238 -8.30 -27.67 25.27
C ASP A 238 -7.15 -26.91 24.61
N ARG A 239 -5.92 -27.13 25.12
CA ARG A 239 -4.69 -26.51 24.59
C ARG A 239 -3.53 -27.50 24.51
N ALA A 240 -2.70 -27.32 23.50
CA ALA A 240 -1.40 -27.95 23.35
C ALA A 240 -0.41 -26.94 22.76
N VAL A 241 0.89 -27.18 22.95
CA VAL A 241 1.96 -26.33 22.40
C VAL A 241 2.94 -27.20 21.64
N ALA A 242 3.37 -26.72 20.48
CA ALA A 242 4.40 -27.32 19.66
C ALA A 242 5.37 -26.24 19.16
N THR A 243 6.50 -26.65 18.61
CA THR A 243 7.45 -25.73 17.95
C THR A 243 7.40 -26.01 16.46
N ALA A 244 7.33 -24.95 15.65
CA ALA A 244 7.41 -25.07 14.20
C ALA A 244 8.82 -25.49 13.77
N ASP A 245 8.91 -26.48 12.88
CA ASP A 245 10.16 -26.92 12.29
C ASP A 245 10.72 -25.91 11.26
N GLU A 246 11.80 -26.28 10.57
CA GLU A 246 12.45 -25.45 9.55
C GLU A 246 11.54 -25.12 8.35
N LEU A 247 10.48 -25.91 8.13
CA LEU A 247 9.49 -25.70 7.09
C LEU A 247 8.25 -24.94 7.59
N GLY A 248 8.24 -24.51 8.85
CA GLY A 248 7.10 -23.83 9.45
C GLY A 248 5.94 -24.76 9.80
N VAL A 249 6.21 -26.06 9.99
CA VAL A 249 5.22 -27.08 10.37
C VAL A 249 5.36 -27.42 11.85
N ALA A 250 4.25 -27.40 12.58
CA ALA A 250 4.18 -27.80 13.98
C ALA A 250 3.23 -28.98 14.15
N LEU A 251 3.72 -30.06 14.74
CA LEU A 251 2.92 -31.25 15.08
C LEU A 251 2.58 -31.22 16.57
N ALA A 252 1.29 -31.27 16.90
CA ALA A 252 0.80 -31.26 18.27
C ALA A 252 -0.20 -32.39 18.52
N GLU A 253 -0.28 -32.84 19.78
CA GLU A 253 -1.37 -33.69 20.24
C GLU A 253 -2.26 -32.90 21.20
N LEU A 254 -3.45 -32.53 20.71
CA LEU A 254 -4.44 -31.78 21.48
C LEU A 254 -5.30 -32.76 22.32
N PRO A 255 -5.31 -32.68 23.66
CA PRO A 255 -6.33 -33.35 24.45
C PRO A 255 -7.66 -32.63 24.27
N VAL A 256 -8.63 -33.28 23.61
CA VAL A 256 -9.98 -32.69 23.46
C VAL A 256 -10.86 -33.21 24.59
N THR A 257 -10.93 -32.46 25.68
CA THR A 257 -11.71 -32.80 26.88
C THR A 257 -13.01 -32.01 26.98
N ASP A 258 -13.04 -30.80 26.42
CA ASP A 258 -14.23 -29.97 26.42
C ASP A 258 -15.22 -30.46 25.36
N LYS A 259 -16.43 -30.83 25.80
CA LYS A 259 -17.49 -31.31 24.91
C LYS A 259 -18.07 -30.22 24.00
N ALA A 260 -17.82 -28.95 24.32
CA ALA A 260 -18.21 -27.82 23.49
C ALA A 260 -17.22 -27.54 22.36
N THR A 261 -16.08 -28.23 22.29
CA THR A 261 -15.12 -28.06 21.20
C THR A 261 -15.73 -28.46 19.86
N THR A 262 -15.92 -27.48 18.99
CA THR A 262 -16.48 -27.61 17.63
C THR A 262 -15.43 -27.38 16.53
N ALA A 263 -14.26 -26.84 16.89
CA ALA A 263 -13.17 -26.58 15.96
C ALA A 263 -11.82 -26.50 16.67
N VAL A 264 -10.73 -26.52 15.90
CA VAL A 264 -9.35 -26.39 16.37
C VAL A 264 -8.65 -25.31 15.56
N VAL A 265 -7.87 -24.46 16.22
CA VAL A 265 -7.00 -23.44 15.60
C VAL A 265 -5.56 -23.62 16.08
N ALA A 266 -4.61 -23.05 15.36
CA ALA A 266 -3.21 -22.93 15.78
C ALA A 266 -2.72 -21.49 15.64
N TYR A 267 -1.90 -20.99 16.56
CA TYR A 267 -1.40 -19.61 16.54
C TYR A 267 -0.03 -19.45 17.19
N GLU A 268 0.75 -18.46 16.75
CA GLU A 268 2.04 -18.12 17.37
C GLU A 268 1.81 -17.37 18.70
N GLY A 269 2.52 -17.78 19.76
CA GLY A 269 2.44 -17.15 21.07
C GLY A 269 1.26 -17.64 21.93
N THR A 270 0.83 -16.82 22.90
CA THR A 270 -0.07 -17.22 23.99
C THR A 270 -1.54 -16.89 23.76
N ALA A 271 -1.82 -16.04 22.77
CA ALA A 271 -3.17 -15.61 22.40
C ALA A 271 -3.31 -15.58 20.89
N TRP A 272 -4.49 -15.96 20.41
CA TRP A 272 -4.77 -15.98 19.00
C TRP A 272 -5.02 -14.55 18.46
N SER A 273 -4.55 -14.31 17.23
CA SER A 273 -4.85 -13.10 16.46
C SER A 273 -5.01 -13.44 14.98
N ALA A 274 -5.70 -12.59 14.22
CA ALA A 274 -5.87 -12.77 12.77
C ALA A 274 -4.56 -12.89 12.00
N ARG A 275 -3.52 -12.18 12.48
CA ARG A 275 -2.18 -12.17 11.87
C ARG A 275 -1.37 -13.43 12.16
N LEU A 276 -1.51 -14.01 13.36
CA LEU A 276 -0.63 -15.08 13.84
C LEU A 276 -1.33 -16.44 13.94
N GLY A 277 -2.65 -16.50 13.72
CA GLY A 277 -3.47 -17.70 13.90
C GLY A 277 -4.10 -18.24 12.63
N SER A 278 -4.22 -19.55 12.52
CA SER A 278 -4.89 -20.22 11.41
C SER A 278 -6.41 -19.97 11.43
N GLY A 279 -7.05 -20.27 10.29
CA GLY A 279 -8.48 -20.56 10.27
C GLY A 279 -8.84 -21.80 11.09
N PRO A 280 -10.12 -21.94 11.51
CA PRO A 280 -10.59 -23.07 12.29
C PRO A 280 -10.72 -24.34 11.43
N ALA A 281 -10.19 -25.46 11.89
CA ALA A 281 -10.50 -26.79 11.38
C ALA A 281 -11.65 -27.40 12.18
N ALA A 282 -12.73 -27.80 11.52
CA ALA A 282 -13.91 -28.34 12.19
C ALA A 282 -13.59 -29.64 12.94
N TYR A 283 -14.13 -29.78 14.15
CA TYR A 283 -13.97 -30.98 14.97
C TYR A 283 -15.25 -31.30 15.72
N THR A 284 -15.67 -32.55 15.71
CA THR A 284 -16.87 -33.00 16.44
C THR A 284 -16.48 -33.85 17.64
N VAL A 285 -16.82 -33.39 18.84
CA VAL A 285 -16.75 -34.25 20.03
C VAL A 285 -17.97 -35.17 20.04
N ILE A 286 -17.73 -36.47 19.85
CA ILE A 286 -18.79 -37.47 19.79
C ILE A 286 -19.32 -37.68 21.22
N GLY A 287 -20.55 -37.22 21.46
CA GLY A 287 -21.26 -37.50 22.69
C GLY A 287 -21.45 -39.00 22.87
N VAL A 288 -20.98 -39.56 23.99
CA VAL A 288 -21.17 -40.98 24.32
C VAL A 288 -22.53 -41.26 24.99
N THR A 289 -23.45 -40.29 25.02
CA THR A 289 -24.76 -40.43 25.67
C THR A 289 -25.80 -40.79 24.61
N PRO A 290 -26.41 -41.99 24.65
CA PRO A 290 -27.44 -42.36 23.69
C PRO A 290 -28.63 -41.40 23.77
N PRO A 291 -29.21 -40.98 22.63
CA PRO A 291 -30.43 -40.20 22.64
C PRO A 291 -31.57 -40.99 23.32
N PRO A 292 -32.51 -40.32 24.01
CA PRO A 292 -33.64 -40.98 24.66
C PRO A 292 -34.39 -41.94 23.73
N PRO A 293 -35.01 -43.02 24.25
CA PRO A 293 -35.83 -43.92 23.44
C PRO A 293 -36.90 -43.15 22.65
N GLY A 294 -37.00 -43.41 21.35
CA GLY A 294 -37.93 -42.71 20.45
C GLY A 294 -37.40 -41.39 19.87
N THR A 295 -36.12 -41.05 20.08
CA THR A 295 -35.48 -39.88 19.47
C THR A 295 -34.30 -40.29 18.56
N GLN A 296 -33.98 -39.44 17.57
CA GLN A 296 -32.84 -39.61 16.66
C GLN A 296 -31.98 -38.34 16.70
N GLU A 297 -30.66 -38.52 16.79
CA GLU A 297 -29.69 -37.44 16.68
C GLU A 297 -29.29 -37.24 15.22
N ILE A 298 -29.34 -36.01 14.72
CA ILE A 298 -28.94 -35.63 13.37
C ILE A 298 -27.81 -34.61 13.50
N THR A 299 -26.60 -34.99 13.08
CA THR A 299 -25.41 -34.12 13.10
C THR A 299 -24.95 -33.78 11.69
N ALA A 300 -24.40 -32.57 11.53
CA ALA A 300 -23.77 -32.12 10.30
C ALA A 300 -22.46 -31.41 10.64
N THR A 301 -21.40 -31.69 9.87
CA THR A 301 -20.10 -31.01 9.99
C THR A 301 -19.93 -30.08 8.81
N VAL A 302 -19.50 -28.85 9.06
CA VAL A 302 -19.19 -27.85 8.03
C VAL A 302 -17.68 -27.64 8.02
N GLU A 303 -17.04 -27.97 6.91
CA GLU A 303 -15.59 -27.82 6.74
C GLU A 303 -15.22 -26.42 6.22
N PRO A 304 -14.08 -25.84 6.67
CA PRO A 304 -13.57 -24.60 6.09
C PRO A 304 -13.10 -24.82 4.65
N GLY A 305 -13.26 -23.80 3.81
CA GLY A 305 -12.69 -23.75 2.47
C GLY A 305 -11.46 -22.84 2.39
N THR A 306 -11.09 -22.47 1.16
CA THR A 306 -9.94 -21.60 0.87
C THR A 306 -10.36 -20.16 0.58
N LEU A 307 -9.37 -19.26 0.52
CA LEU A 307 -9.50 -17.98 -0.14
C LEU A 307 -9.15 -18.16 -1.63
N ALA A 308 -10.04 -17.74 -2.52
CA ALA A 308 -9.88 -17.91 -3.96
C ALA A 308 -10.34 -16.69 -4.75
N MET A 309 -9.73 -16.48 -5.91
CA MET A 309 -10.07 -15.43 -6.87
C MET A 309 -10.31 -16.03 -8.26
N THR A 310 -11.31 -15.54 -8.96
CA THR A 310 -11.47 -15.72 -10.42
C THR A 310 -11.70 -14.39 -11.11
N GLN A 311 -11.30 -14.26 -12.36
CA GLN A 311 -11.52 -13.06 -13.17
C GLN A 311 -12.21 -13.43 -14.48
N ALA A 312 -13.21 -12.66 -14.88
CA ALA A 312 -13.90 -12.83 -16.15
C ALA A 312 -13.13 -12.18 -17.30
N GLY A 313 -13.02 -12.88 -18.44
CA GLY A 313 -12.36 -12.37 -19.65
C GLY A 313 -10.83 -12.45 -19.62
N GLU A 314 -10.23 -12.51 -20.81
CA GLU A 314 -8.77 -12.68 -20.98
C GLU A 314 -8.04 -11.37 -21.29
N ALA A 315 -8.77 -10.33 -21.70
CA ALA A 315 -8.19 -9.04 -22.10
C ALA A 315 -9.12 -7.87 -21.76
N ILE A 316 -8.52 -6.71 -21.54
CA ILE A 316 -9.22 -5.43 -21.35
C ILE A 316 -9.02 -4.60 -22.62
N THR A 317 -10.11 -4.28 -23.30
CA THR A 317 -10.07 -3.39 -24.47
C THR A 317 -10.39 -1.96 -24.02
N LEU A 318 -9.51 -1.03 -24.35
CA LEU A 318 -9.71 0.40 -24.13
C LEU A 318 -10.23 1.07 -25.40
N GLY A 319 -10.95 2.18 -25.23
CA GLY A 319 -11.42 3.03 -26.33
C GLY A 319 -10.27 3.64 -27.13
N ALA A 320 -10.57 4.05 -28.37
CA ALA A 320 -9.59 4.74 -29.22
C ALA A 320 -9.45 6.21 -28.81
N VAL A 321 -8.24 6.76 -28.96
CA VAL A 321 -7.94 8.18 -28.74
C VAL A 321 -7.51 8.81 -30.06
N PRO A 322 -8.09 9.95 -30.48
CA PRO A 322 -7.65 10.65 -31.68
C PRO A 322 -6.21 11.12 -31.57
N TYR A 323 -5.45 10.98 -32.66
CA TYR A 323 -4.13 11.58 -32.76
C TYR A 323 -4.20 13.10 -32.74
N GLY A 324 -3.20 13.75 -32.15
CA GLY A 324 -3.08 15.21 -32.11
C GLY A 324 -3.54 15.82 -30.80
N ASP A 325 -4.73 15.45 -30.32
CA ASP A 325 -5.33 16.05 -29.13
C ASP A 325 -5.02 15.26 -27.84
N GLY A 326 -4.75 13.95 -27.97
CA GLY A 326 -4.63 13.06 -26.82
C GLY A 326 -5.98 12.85 -26.13
N GLY A 327 -5.95 12.37 -24.88
CA GLY A 327 -7.14 12.23 -24.04
C GLY A 327 -7.32 10.85 -23.43
N GLY A 328 -8.49 10.63 -22.82
CA GLY A 328 -8.80 9.41 -22.10
C GLY A 328 -9.30 8.29 -23.01
N ALA A 329 -8.68 7.12 -22.90
CA ALA A 329 -9.15 5.85 -23.45
C ALA A 329 -9.92 5.07 -22.37
N PRO A 330 -11.27 5.15 -22.33
CA PRO A 330 -12.04 4.47 -21.29
C PRO A 330 -12.13 2.96 -21.53
N GLY A 331 -12.26 2.20 -20.45
CA GLY A 331 -12.49 0.76 -20.47
C GLY A 331 -13.01 0.27 -19.12
N ARG A 332 -13.05 -1.06 -18.96
CA ARG A 332 -13.43 -1.72 -17.71
C ARG A 332 -12.62 -2.99 -17.50
N ILE A 333 -12.25 -3.27 -16.26
CA ILE A 333 -11.64 -4.58 -15.96
C ILE A 333 -12.68 -5.69 -16.12
N GLY A 334 -12.19 -6.90 -16.33
CA GLY A 334 -12.99 -8.10 -16.14
C GLY A 334 -13.42 -8.23 -14.68
N THR A 335 -14.70 -8.52 -14.44
CA THR A 335 -15.25 -8.70 -13.09
C THR A 335 -14.48 -9.78 -12.35
N VAL A 336 -14.02 -9.46 -11.14
CA VAL A 336 -13.29 -10.36 -10.26
C VAL A 336 -14.25 -10.89 -9.21
N THR A 337 -14.28 -12.21 -9.03
CA THR A 337 -15.00 -12.85 -7.93
C THR A 337 -14.01 -13.32 -6.88
N VAL A 338 -14.13 -12.81 -5.66
CA VAL A 338 -13.38 -13.30 -4.50
C VAL A 338 -14.30 -14.17 -3.66
N LYS A 339 -13.85 -15.37 -3.31
CA LYS A 339 -14.54 -16.28 -2.40
C LYS A 339 -13.66 -16.53 -1.20
N ASP A 340 -14.11 -16.11 -0.03
CA ASP A 340 -13.45 -16.39 1.25
C ASP A 340 -14.28 -17.39 2.04
N ALA A 341 -13.81 -18.63 2.09
CA ALA A 341 -14.44 -19.71 2.85
C ALA A 341 -13.60 -20.14 4.06
N ARG A 342 -12.60 -19.36 4.47
CA ARG A 342 -11.68 -19.75 5.56
C ARG A 342 -12.36 -19.79 6.93
N GLY A 343 -13.43 -19.02 7.13
CA GLY A 343 -14.21 -19.00 8.39
C GLY A 343 -13.44 -18.48 9.59
N GLY A 344 -12.30 -17.81 9.35
CA GLY A 344 -11.45 -17.18 10.37
C GLY A 344 -11.66 -15.67 10.44
N PRO A 345 -10.85 -14.94 11.21
CA PRO A 345 -10.99 -13.50 11.42
C PRO A 345 -10.25 -12.66 10.38
N ALA A 346 -9.43 -13.32 9.56
CA ALA A 346 -8.47 -12.65 8.71
C ALA A 346 -9.22 -12.13 7.49
N GLY A 347 -9.08 -10.83 7.26
CA GLY A 347 -9.50 -10.15 6.05
C GLY A 347 -8.73 -10.62 4.82
N TRP A 348 -8.92 -9.86 3.74
CA TRP A 348 -8.17 -10.02 2.50
C TRP A 348 -8.06 -8.67 1.80
N SER A 349 -7.01 -8.52 0.99
CA SER A 349 -6.88 -7.37 0.09
C SER A 349 -6.59 -7.83 -1.33
N LEU A 350 -7.13 -7.09 -2.30
CA LEU A 350 -6.90 -7.27 -3.72
C LEU A 350 -6.21 -6.02 -4.26
N ILE A 351 -4.96 -6.18 -4.72
CA ILE A 351 -4.12 -5.09 -5.23
C ILE A 351 -3.89 -5.31 -6.72
N GLY A 352 -3.94 -4.24 -7.52
CA GLY A 352 -3.59 -4.26 -8.93
C GLY A 352 -2.35 -3.44 -9.23
N LYS A 353 -1.49 -3.94 -10.13
CA LYS A 353 -0.28 -3.26 -10.64
C LYS A 353 -0.27 -3.31 -12.15
N VAL A 354 0.09 -2.21 -12.80
CA VAL A 354 0.16 -2.14 -14.26
C VAL A 354 1.56 -1.80 -14.74
N THR A 355 2.03 -2.51 -15.77
CA THR A 355 3.29 -2.20 -16.44
C THR A 355 3.15 -0.97 -17.34
N ASP A 356 4.27 -0.45 -17.86
CA ASP A 356 4.22 0.49 -18.97
C ASP A 356 3.49 -0.12 -20.18
N PHE A 357 2.78 0.74 -20.91
CA PHE A 357 2.16 0.40 -22.17
C PHE A 357 3.20 0.49 -23.28
N THR A 358 3.43 -0.60 -24.01
CA THR A 358 4.38 -0.65 -25.12
C THR A 358 3.65 -0.61 -26.45
N GLY A 359 4.03 0.33 -27.31
CA GLY A 359 3.46 0.52 -28.65
C GLY A 359 4.46 0.29 -29.78
N PRO A 360 4.10 0.67 -31.02
CA PRO A 360 4.95 0.50 -32.19
C PRO A 360 6.32 1.16 -32.03
N GLY A 361 7.36 0.52 -32.56
CA GLY A 361 8.73 1.06 -32.50
C GLY A 361 9.33 1.13 -31.08
N GLY A 362 8.72 0.47 -30.08
CA GLY A 362 9.20 0.47 -28.69
C GLY A 362 8.82 1.71 -27.88
N LEU A 363 7.93 2.55 -28.41
CA LEU A 363 7.38 3.71 -27.70
C LEU A 363 6.60 3.28 -26.47
N ARG A 364 6.62 4.13 -25.43
CA ARG A 364 5.98 3.82 -24.15
C ARG A 364 5.03 4.91 -23.70
N ILE A 365 3.91 4.48 -23.11
CA ILE A 365 3.08 5.31 -22.24
C ILE A 365 3.29 4.78 -20.81
N PRO A 366 3.67 5.62 -19.83
CA PRO A 366 3.91 5.17 -18.47
C PRO A 366 2.70 4.43 -17.89
N GLY A 367 2.93 3.37 -17.11
CA GLY A 367 1.84 2.67 -16.40
C GLY A 367 1.06 3.58 -15.45
N GLY A 368 1.73 4.62 -14.93
CA GLY A 368 1.12 5.69 -14.12
C GLY A 368 0.06 6.52 -14.85
N SER A 369 -0.05 6.42 -16.18
CA SER A 369 -1.11 7.08 -16.95
C SER A 369 -2.45 6.32 -16.91
N LEU A 370 -2.51 5.13 -16.33
CA LEU A 370 -3.76 4.39 -16.12
C LEU A 370 -4.37 4.71 -14.76
N SER A 371 -5.61 5.22 -14.77
CA SER A 371 -6.42 5.44 -13.58
C SER A 371 -7.62 4.49 -13.55
N TRP A 372 -8.16 4.25 -12.36
CA TRP A 372 -9.35 3.44 -12.16
C TRP A 372 -10.32 4.01 -11.14
N THR A 373 -11.56 3.51 -11.19
CA THR A 373 -12.62 3.78 -10.21
C THR A 373 -13.16 2.43 -9.73
N PRO A 374 -12.66 1.91 -8.59
CA PRO A 374 -13.06 0.62 -8.07
C PRO A 374 -14.49 0.61 -7.52
N THR A 375 -15.11 -0.56 -7.57
CA THR A 375 -16.38 -0.87 -6.91
C THR A 375 -16.28 -2.27 -6.32
N CYS A 376 -16.89 -2.47 -5.16
CA CYS A 376 -17.00 -3.79 -4.58
C CYS A 376 -18.37 -4.00 -3.93
N ALA A 377 -18.90 -5.21 -4.07
CA ALA A 377 -20.13 -5.64 -3.42
C ALA A 377 -19.96 -7.04 -2.82
N ALA A 378 -20.53 -7.22 -1.62
CA ALA A 378 -20.68 -8.53 -1.01
C ALA A 378 -21.99 -9.16 -1.47
N ALA A 379 -21.96 -10.43 -1.87
CA ALA A 379 -23.16 -11.18 -2.19
C ALA A 379 -24.03 -11.36 -0.94
N ALA A 380 -25.35 -11.47 -1.12
CA ALA A 380 -26.30 -11.70 -0.03
C ALA A 380 -25.90 -12.94 0.80
N GLY A 381 -25.90 -12.80 2.12
CA GLY A 381 -25.48 -13.85 3.05
C GLY A 381 -23.98 -13.90 3.34
N SER A 382 -23.16 -13.07 2.70
CA SER A 382 -21.75 -12.90 3.08
C SER A 382 -21.66 -12.24 4.46
N PRO A 383 -20.93 -12.81 5.44
CA PRO A 383 -20.79 -12.24 6.77
C PRO A 383 -19.96 -10.96 6.81
N SER A 384 -19.12 -10.72 5.80
CA SER A 384 -18.22 -9.58 5.77
C SER A 384 -18.62 -8.50 4.76
N PRO A 385 -18.31 -7.22 5.04
CA PRO A 385 -18.44 -6.16 4.05
C PRO A 385 -17.33 -6.25 3.00
N CYS A 386 -17.56 -5.64 1.85
CA CYS A 386 -16.49 -5.36 0.89
C CYS A 386 -16.30 -3.86 0.72
N THR A 387 -15.05 -3.42 0.81
CA THR A 387 -14.65 -2.02 0.67
C THR A 387 -13.93 -1.85 -0.65
N ALA A 388 -14.44 -0.96 -1.51
CA ALA A 388 -13.74 -0.58 -2.73
C ALA A 388 -12.47 0.20 -2.39
N GLY A 389 -11.42 0.02 -3.19
CA GLY A 389 -10.23 0.88 -3.12
C GLY A 389 -10.52 2.30 -3.62
N SER A 390 -9.54 3.18 -3.45
CA SER A 390 -9.68 4.57 -3.86
C SER A 390 -9.63 4.75 -5.38
N VAL A 391 -10.38 5.76 -5.85
CA VAL A 391 -10.25 6.27 -7.21
C VAL A 391 -8.85 6.86 -7.39
N GLY A 392 -8.21 6.62 -8.53
CA GLY A 392 -6.89 7.19 -8.80
C GLY A 392 -6.02 6.32 -9.70
N THR A 393 -4.74 6.67 -9.76
CA THR A 393 -3.73 5.98 -10.55
C THR A 393 -3.44 4.58 -10.00
N VAL A 394 -3.27 3.61 -10.89
CA VAL A 394 -2.83 2.24 -10.55
C VAL A 394 -1.31 2.19 -10.49
N GLY A 395 -0.67 2.53 -11.62
CA GLY A 395 0.78 2.57 -11.76
C GLY A 395 1.51 1.24 -11.50
N PRO A 396 2.85 1.27 -11.58
CA PRO A 396 3.70 0.11 -11.28
C PRO A 396 3.78 -0.18 -9.77
N ASP A 397 3.61 0.85 -8.93
CA ASP A 397 3.61 0.73 -7.48
C ASP A 397 2.38 -0.05 -6.98
N GLY A 398 1.27 0.09 -7.69
CA GLY A 398 0.01 -0.58 -7.45
C GLY A 398 -0.95 0.23 -6.62
N ALA A 399 -2.22 -0.15 -6.73
CA ALA A 399 -3.29 0.42 -5.95
C ALA A 399 -4.24 -0.68 -5.44
N VAL A 400 -4.90 -0.39 -4.33
CA VAL A 400 -5.94 -1.28 -3.78
C VAL A 400 -7.14 -1.23 -4.72
N LEU A 401 -7.61 -2.40 -5.15
CA LEU A 401 -8.84 -2.54 -5.92
C LEU A 401 -10.03 -2.80 -4.98
N ALA A 402 -9.88 -3.72 -4.04
CA ALA A 402 -10.88 -3.99 -3.01
C ALA A 402 -10.25 -4.65 -1.78
N SER A 403 -10.97 -4.61 -0.65
CA SER A 403 -10.57 -5.31 0.57
C SER A 403 -11.76 -5.65 1.47
N THR A 404 -11.55 -6.62 2.35
CA THR A 404 -12.39 -6.90 3.51
C THR A 404 -11.53 -6.82 4.76
N PRO A 405 -11.89 -6.03 5.78
CA PRO A 405 -11.10 -5.90 7.00
C PRO A 405 -11.12 -7.18 7.84
N ASP A 406 -10.15 -7.28 8.77
CA ASP A 406 -10.20 -8.29 9.83
C ASP A 406 -11.47 -8.11 10.69
N GLY A 407 -12.01 -9.21 11.20
CA GLY A 407 -13.21 -9.19 12.05
C GLY A 407 -13.38 -10.49 12.85
N PRO A 408 -14.41 -10.61 13.72
CA PRO A 408 -14.65 -11.83 14.48
C PRO A 408 -14.96 -13.05 13.61
N LEU A 409 -15.59 -12.82 12.46
CA LEU A 409 -15.87 -13.82 11.43
C LEU A 409 -15.73 -13.15 10.06
N VAL A 410 -14.78 -13.62 9.27
CA VAL A 410 -14.55 -13.19 7.90
C VAL A 410 -14.90 -14.32 6.93
N GLY A 411 -15.62 -13.95 5.87
CA GLY A 411 -15.98 -14.87 4.81
C GLY A 411 -17.01 -14.26 3.86
N GLY A 412 -17.30 -14.98 2.77
CA GLY A 412 -18.34 -14.62 1.82
C GLY A 412 -17.92 -14.74 0.38
N THR A 413 -18.77 -14.21 -0.49
CA THR A 413 -18.50 -14.08 -1.92
C THR A 413 -18.63 -12.62 -2.31
N PHE A 414 -17.67 -12.11 -3.06
CA PHE A 414 -17.56 -10.69 -3.38
C PHE A 414 -17.37 -10.51 -4.88
N THR A 415 -18.02 -9.50 -5.43
CA THR A 415 -17.84 -9.06 -6.81
C THR A 415 -17.10 -7.74 -6.81
N VAL A 416 -15.97 -7.70 -7.51
CA VAL A 416 -15.10 -6.55 -7.62
C VAL A 416 -15.00 -6.13 -9.09
N ASP A 417 -15.25 -4.85 -9.35
CA ASP A 417 -15.20 -4.25 -10.68
C ASP A 417 -14.46 -2.92 -10.63
N ALA A 418 -13.99 -2.43 -11.78
CA ALA A 418 -13.46 -1.09 -11.92
C ALA A 418 -13.63 -0.55 -13.34
N ALA A 419 -14.07 0.70 -13.45
CA ALA A 419 -13.87 1.48 -14.67
C ALA A 419 -12.40 1.90 -14.74
N VAL A 420 -11.80 1.85 -15.93
CA VAL A 420 -10.41 2.27 -16.15
C VAL A 420 -10.34 3.34 -17.22
N THR A 421 -9.38 4.25 -17.13
CA THR A 421 -9.10 5.24 -18.17
C THR A 421 -7.60 5.41 -18.30
N LEU A 422 -7.07 5.10 -19.49
CA LEU A 422 -5.68 5.40 -19.85
C LEU A 422 -5.64 6.82 -20.41
N HIS A 423 -4.86 7.69 -19.79
CA HIS A 423 -4.62 9.04 -20.31
C HIS A 423 -3.49 9.00 -21.34
N VAL A 424 -3.83 9.19 -22.61
CA VAL A 424 -2.87 9.19 -23.72
C VAL A 424 -2.40 10.61 -24.00
N PRO A 425 -1.09 10.91 -23.97
CA PRO A 425 -0.59 12.24 -24.31
C PRO A 425 -0.94 12.67 -25.75
N PRO A 426 -1.06 13.98 -26.02
CA PRO A 426 -1.21 14.48 -27.38
C PRO A 426 -0.01 14.06 -28.24
N TYR A 427 -0.26 13.90 -29.54
CA TYR A 427 0.73 13.44 -30.53
C TYR A 427 1.40 12.09 -30.23
N THR A 428 0.84 11.27 -29.31
CA THR A 428 1.26 9.87 -29.14
C THR A 428 1.15 9.15 -30.49
N PRO A 429 2.24 8.55 -31.01
CA PRO A 429 2.21 7.93 -32.32
C PRO A 429 1.11 6.86 -32.45
N PRO A 430 0.32 6.87 -33.53
CA PRO A 430 -0.78 5.94 -33.70
C PRO A 430 -0.32 4.47 -33.72
N GLY A 431 -1.08 3.61 -33.05
CA GLY A 431 -0.87 2.17 -33.05
C GLY A 431 -1.46 1.48 -31.82
N ALA A 432 -1.30 0.16 -31.75
CA ALA A 432 -1.73 -0.62 -30.60
C ALA A 432 -0.67 -0.54 -29.49
N TYR A 433 -1.11 -0.16 -28.29
CA TYR A 433 -0.29 -0.16 -27.08
C TYR A 433 -0.81 -1.23 -26.13
N THR A 434 0.07 -2.04 -25.56
CA THR A 434 -0.29 -3.15 -24.66
C THR A 434 0.46 -3.04 -23.33
N ALA A 435 -0.23 -3.40 -22.25
CA ALA A 435 0.32 -3.49 -20.90
C ALA A 435 -0.24 -4.73 -20.20
N VAL A 436 0.39 -5.12 -19.10
CA VAL A 436 -0.09 -6.20 -18.22
C VAL A 436 -0.61 -5.58 -16.93
N LEU A 437 -1.87 -5.88 -16.60
CA LEU A 437 -2.45 -5.62 -15.28
C LEU A 437 -2.36 -6.91 -14.45
N THR A 438 -1.55 -6.91 -13.40
CA THR A 438 -1.43 -8.02 -12.45
C THR A 438 -2.31 -7.76 -11.25
N LEU A 439 -3.17 -8.72 -10.90
CA LEU A 439 -3.99 -8.70 -9.69
C LEU A 439 -3.44 -9.70 -8.67
N THR A 440 -3.28 -9.24 -7.43
CA THR A 440 -2.78 -10.06 -6.33
C THR A 440 -3.81 -10.06 -5.20
N LEU A 441 -4.39 -11.23 -4.93
CA LEU A 441 -5.21 -11.48 -3.75
C LEU A 441 -4.28 -11.95 -2.64
N SER A 442 -4.29 -11.23 -1.53
CA SER A 442 -3.28 -11.40 -0.49
C SER A 442 -3.82 -11.45 0.89
#